data_AF-A0A0H2ZT63-F1
#
_entry.id   AF-A0A0H2ZT63-F1
#
_cell.length_a   1.000
_cell.length_b   1.000
_cell.length_c   1.000
_cell.angle_alpha   90.00
_cell.angle_beta   90.00
_cell.angle_gamma   90.00
#
_symmetry.space_group_name_H-M   'P 1'
#
loop_
_entity.id
_entity.type
_entity.pdbx_description
1 polymer ?
#
loop_
_entity_poly.entity_id
_entity_poly.type
_entity_poly.pdbx_seq_one_letter_code
_entity_poly.pdbx_strand_id
1 'polypeptide(L)'
;MTEHIAFPPPKTVAELRKILDRLPPGMPVLVDAYEAAYSPVDSVMITEVQELSGRPSYLGRFEHVADAARAVAGVDAAGWISEPGPLPQRVGEPVVALVLRREERGDDEQ
;
A
#
# COMPACT_ATOMS: atom_id res chain seq x y z
N MET A 1 -6.67 16.82 10.62
CA MET A 1 -7.51 16.72 9.41
C MET A 1 -6.55 16.70 8.24
N THR A 2 -6.17 15.51 7.79
CA THR A 2 -5.20 15.33 6.70
C THR A 2 -5.98 15.54 5.41
N GLU A 3 -5.71 16.63 4.68
CA GLU A 3 -6.31 16.82 3.36
C GLU A 3 -5.94 15.63 2.48
N HIS A 4 -6.94 14.87 2.03
CA HIS A 4 -6.76 13.86 1.01
C HIS A 4 -6.42 14.57 -0.30
N ILE A 5 -5.13 14.77 -0.57
CA ILE A 5 -4.67 15.21 -1.88
C ILE A 5 -4.88 14.03 -2.83
N ALA A 6 -6.04 14.00 -3.48
CA ALA A 6 -6.35 13.06 -4.53
C ALA A 6 -5.71 13.57 -5.84
N PHE A 7 -4.80 12.78 -6.40
CA PHE A 7 -4.27 13.02 -7.73
C PHE A 7 -5.11 12.24 -8.75
N PRO A 8 -5.33 12.78 -9.97
CA PRO A 8 -5.91 11.98 -11.03
C PRO A 8 -5.01 10.77 -11.31
N PRO A 9 -5.57 9.61 -11.67
CA PRO A 9 -4.78 8.41 -11.92
C PRO A 9 -3.89 8.63 -13.14
N PRO A 10 -2.56 8.53 -13.02
CA PRO A 10 -1.66 8.80 -14.13
C PRO A 10 -1.82 7.74 -15.22
N LYS A 11 -2.01 8.17 -16.46
CA LYS A 11 -2.09 7.29 -17.64
C LYS A 11 -0.76 7.22 -18.39
N THR A 12 0.17 8.13 -18.08
CA THR A 12 1.52 8.14 -18.65
C THR A 12 2.61 8.31 -17.60
N VAL A 13 3.84 7.93 -17.96
CA VAL A 13 5.03 8.18 -17.12
C VAL A 13 5.25 9.68 -16.88
N ALA A 14 4.93 10.52 -17.86
CA ALA A 14 5.05 11.97 -17.72
C ALA A 14 4.09 12.53 -16.66
N GLU A 15 2.86 12.02 -16.62
CA GLU A 15 1.88 12.39 -15.59
C GLU A 15 2.29 11.88 -14.20
N LEU A 16 2.78 10.64 -14.11
CA LEU A 16 3.31 10.10 -12.87
C LEU A 16 4.48 10.97 -12.35
N ARG A 17 5.42 11.35 -13.22
CA ARG A 17 6.54 12.24 -12.85
C ARG A 17 6.06 13.55 -12.24
N LYS A 18 5.05 14.20 -12.82
CA LYS A 18 4.48 15.45 -12.28
C LYS A 18 3.89 15.27 -10.88
N ILE A 19 3.35 14.10 -10.56
CA ILE A 19 2.88 13.79 -9.20
C ILE A 19 4.09 13.64 -8.27
N LEU A 20 5.09 12.85 -8.67
CA LEU A 20 6.28 12.57 -7.88
C LEU A 20 7.12 13.82 -7.59
N ASP A 21 7.24 14.74 -8.55
CA ASP A 21 7.99 16.00 -8.41
C ASP A 21 7.39 16.93 -7.32
N ARG A 22 6.15 16.69 -6.89
CA ARG A 22 5.46 17.46 -5.84
C ARG A 22 5.64 16.86 -4.45
N LEU A 23 6.25 15.68 -4.33
CA LEU A 23 6.39 14.97 -3.07
C LEU A 23 7.65 15.40 -2.31
N PRO A 24 7.64 15.34 -0.96
CA PRO A 24 8.85 15.45 -0.17
C PRO A 24 9.88 14.36 -0.57
N PRO A 25 11.19 14.66 -0.63
CA PRO A 25 12.21 13.73 -1.15
C PRO A 25 12.31 12.35 -0.47
N GLY A 26 11.84 12.25 0.78
CA GLY A 26 11.86 10.99 1.55
C GLY A 26 10.50 10.30 1.67
N MET A 27 9.45 10.82 1.01
CA MET A 27 8.11 10.23 1.10
C MET A 27 8.08 8.87 0.38
N PRO A 28 7.66 7.77 1.05
CA PRO A 28 7.50 6.49 0.39
C PRO A 28 6.47 6.54 -0.73
N VAL A 29 6.77 5.85 -1.83
CA VAL A 29 5.84 5.61 -2.94
C VAL A 29 5.57 4.11 -2.97
N LEU A 30 4.32 3.74 -2.74
CA LEU A 30 3.86 2.37 -2.59
C LEU A 30 2.87 2.01 -3.68
N VAL A 31 2.75 0.70 -3.94
CA VAL A 31 1.78 0.16 -4.88
C VAL A 31 0.91 -0.85 -4.13
N ASP A 32 -0.39 -0.71 -4.29
CA ASP A 32 -1.42 -1.55 -3.70
C ASP A 32 -2.18 -2.34 -4.80
N ALA A 33 -2.99 -3.32 -4.39
CA ALA A 33 -3.65 -4.32 -5.23
C ALA A 33 -2.63 -5.24 -5.95
N TYR A 34 -1.95 -6.08 -5.16
CA TYR A 34 -1.00 -7.07 -5.67
C TYR A 34 -1.62 -7.98 -6.73
N GLU A 35 -2.85 -8.44 -6.49
CA GLU A 35 -3.59 -9.36 -7.37
C GLU A 35 -3.90 -8.77 -8.75
N ALA A 36 -3.94 -7.44 -8.86
CA ALA A 36 -4.16 -6.74 -10.13
C ALA A 36 -2.94 -6.79 -11.08
N ALA A 37 -1.85 -7.48 -10.73
CA ALA A 37 -0.65 -7.66 -11.56
C ALA A 37 -0.16 -6.35 -12.19
N TYR A 38 -0.13 -6.24 -13.53
CA TYR A 38 0.34 -5.04 -14.24
C TYR A 38 -0.79 -4.11 -14.68
N SER A 39 -1.96 -4.19 -14.06
CA SER A 39 -3.11 -3.35 -14.41
C SER A 39 -2.81 -1.86 -14.23
N PRO A 40 -3.50 -0.99 -14.99
CA PRO A 40 -3.35 0.45 -14.86
C PRO A 40 -3.58 0.94 -13.43
N VAL A 41 -2.99 2.09 -13.09
CA VAL A 41 -3.32 2.78 -11.84
C VAL A 41 -4.73 3.36 -11.96
N ASP A 42 -5.59 2.96 -11.03
CA ASP A 42 -6.97 3.41 -10.93
C ASP A 42 -7.12 4.58 -9.95
N SER A 43 -6.30 4.63 -8.89
CA SER A 43 -6.32 5.75 -7.96
C SER A 43 -4.96 6.04 -7.32
N VAL A 44 -4.78 7.29 -6.91
CA VAL A 44 -3.57 7.78 -6.25
C VAL A 44 -3.97 8.55 -5.00
N MET A 45 -3.47 8.13 -3.85
CA MET A 45 -3.80 8.71 -2.55
C MET A 45 -2.56 8.99 -1.72
N ILE A 46 -2.56 10.10 -0.98
CA ILE A 46 -1.64 10.31 0.14
C ILE A 46 -2.34 9.83 1.41
N THR A 47 -1.73 8.89 2.12
CA THR A 47 -2.30 8.31 3.34
C THR A 47 -1.22 7.83 4.32
N GLU A 48 -1.60 7.58 5.56
CA GLU A 48 -0.72 7.00 6.57
C GLU A 48 -0.58 5.48 6.40
N VAL A 49 0.64 5.01 6.56
CA VAL A 49 1.02 3.60 6.52
C VAL A 49 1.92 3.26 7.69
N GLN A 50 1.88 2.02 8.13
CA GLN A 50 2.71 1.50 9.22
C GLN A 50 3.80 0.59 8.65
N GLU A 51 5.07 0.84 9.00
CA GLU A 51 6.13 -0.12 8.73
C GLU A 51 6.02 -1.32 9.68
N LEU A 52 6.19 -2.52 9.13
CA LEU A 52 6.12 -3.78 9.84
C LEU A 52 7.38 -4.61 9.58
N SER A 53 7.90 -5.22 10.65
CA SER A 53 8.96 -6.24 10.60
C SER A 53 8.39 -7.64 10.81
N GLY A 54 9.19 -8.68 10.57
CA GLY A 54 8.75 -10.07 10.78
C GLY A 54 7.71 -10.57 9.78
N ARG A 55 7.67 -10.00 8.57
CA ARG A 55 6.77 -10.40 7.48
C ARG A 55 7.54 -10.93 6.26
N PRO A 56 6.93 -11.79 5.42
CA PRO A 56 7.52 -12.20 4.16
C PRO A 56 7.88 -11.01 3.26
N SER A 57 9.05 -11.06 2.63
CA SER A 57 9.58 -9.93 1.84
C SER A 57 8.73 -9.56 0.63
N TYR A 58 7.98 -10.50 0.07
CA TYR A 58 7.11 -10.28 -1.09
C TYR A 58 5.89 -9.40 -0.77
N LEU A 59 5.56 -9.19 0.51
CA LEU A 59 4.49 -8.28 0.96
C LEU A 59 4.96 -6.84 1.11
N GLY A 60 6.26 -6.58 0.96
CA GLY A 60 6.82 -5.27 1.26
C GLY A 60 6.82 -4.98 2.76
N ARG A 61 7.26 -3.76 3.11
CA ARG A 61 7.50 -3.36 4.51
C ARG A 61 6.36 -2.57 5.13
N PHE A 62 5.44 -2.06 4.31
CA PHE A 62 4.37 -1.15 4.75
C PHE A 62 3.01 -1.79 4.60
N GLU A 63 2.07 -1.31 5.40
CA GLU A 63 0.67 -1.71 5.40
C GLU A 63 -0.20 -0.50 5.75
N HIS A 64 -1.45 -0.47 5.31
CA HIS A 64 -2.41 0.49 5.85
C HIS A 64 -2.53 0.31 7.37
N VAL A 65 -2.63 1.43 8.11
CA VAL A 65 -2.56 1.41 9.59
C VAL A 65 -3.57 0.46 10.23
N ALA A 66 -4.80 0.40 9.69
CA ALA A 66 -5.84 -0.50 10.17
C ALA A 66 -5.43 -1.97 9.97
N ASP A 67 -4.94 -2.32 8.79
CA ASP A 67 -4.55 -3.69 8.42
C ASP A 67 -3.29 -4.11 9.17
N ALA A 68 -2.37 -3.19 9.39
CA ALA A 68 -1.22 -3.39 10.26
C ALA A 68 -1.62 -3.75 11.68
N ALA A 69 -2.63 -3.06 12.24
CA ALA A 69 -3.15 -3.37 13.57
C ALA A 69 -3.80 -4.77 13.62
N ARG A 70 -4.55 -5.16 12.58
CA ARG A 70 -5.15 -6.50 12.45
C ARG A 70 -4.07 -7.59 12.37
N ALA A 71 -3.02 -7.35 11.59
CA ALA A 71 -1.90 -8.28 11.41
C ALA A 71 -1.11 -8.49 12.71
N VAL A 72 -0.77 -7.40 13.42
CA VAL A 72 -0.07 -7.46 14.72
C VAL A 72 -0.93 -8.15 15.79
N ALA A 73 -2.25 -7.97 15.76
CA ALA A 73 -3.18 -8.63 16.67
C ALA A 73 -3.45 -10.11 16.31
N GLY A 74 -2.89 -10.62 15.22
CA GLY A 74 -3.12 -11.98 14.74
C GLY A 74 -4.54 -12.25 14.22
N VAL A 75 -5.35 -11.19 14.04
CA VAL A 75 -6.75 -11.30 13.60
C VAL A 75 -6.84 -11.71 12.13
N ASP A 76 -5.82 -11.38 11.33
CA ASP A 76 -5.72 -11.72 9.91
C ASP A 76 -4.52 -12.64 9.59
N ALA A 77 -3.89 -13.23 10.61
CA ALA A 77 -2.70 -14.06 10.42
C ALA A 77 -2.97 -15.33 9.59
N ALA A 78 -4.23 -15.70 9.40
CA ALA A 78 -4.65 -16.88 8.65
C ALA A 78 -4.67 -16.69 7.12
N GLY A 79 -4.66 -15.45 6.59
CA GLY A 79 -4.69 -15.21 5.13
C GLY A 79 -3.32 -15.20 4.46
N TRP A 80 -2.26 -14.87 5.19
CA TRP A 80 -0.94 -14.55 4.62
C TRP A 80 0.12 -15.63 4.82
N ILE A 81 -0.18 -16.60 5.68
CA ILE A 81 0.83 -17.41 6.33
C ILE A 81 0.41 -18.88 6.21
N SER A 82 0.91 -19.57 5.18
CA SER A 82 0.82 -21.03 5.10
C SER A 82 1.66 -21.73 6.18
N GLU A 83 2.62 -21.03 6.80
CA GLU A 83 3.53 -21.57 7.82
C GLU A 83 3.65 -20.68 9.06
N PRO A 84 3.37 -21.16 10.29
CA PRO A 84 3.24 -20.33 11.50
C PRO A 84 4.56 -19.65 11.89
N GLY A 85 4.84 -18.52 11.26
CA GLY A 85 5.90 -17.59 11.65
C GLY A 85 5.46 -16.70 12.83
N PRO A 86 6.40 -16.00 13.48
CA PRO A 86 6.04 -15.01 14.49
C PRO A 86 5.16 -13.91 13.86
N LEU A 87 4.23 -13.38 14.66
CA LEU A 87 3.41 -12.24 14.23
C LEU A 87 4.28 -11.04 13.87
N PRO A 88 3.89 -10.25 12.86
CA PRO A 88 4.61 -9.04 12.49
C PRO A 88 4.59 -8.02 13.65
N GLN A 89 5.59 -7.15 13.68
CA GLN A 89 5.75 -6.11 14.71
C GLN A 89 5.84 -4.72 14.08
N ARG A 90 5.28 -3.71 14.77
CA ARG A 90 5.40 -2.30 14.36
C ARG A 90 6.84 -1.81 14.43
N VAL A 91 7.27 -1.12 13.38
CA VAL A 91 8.54 -0.40 13.33
C VAL A 91 8.24 1.09 13.36
N GLY A 92 8.57 1.73 14.49
CA GLY A 92 8.34 3.17 14.67
C GLY A 92 6.88 3.60 14.60
N GLU A 93 6.68 4.91 14.42
CA GLU A 93 5.37 5.54 14.23
C GLU A 93 4.91 5.47 12.77
N PRO A 94 3.59 5.57 12.50
CA PRO A 94 3.06 5.69 11.14
C PRO A 94 3.70 6.84 10.36
N VAL A 95 3.89 6.62 9.06
CA VAL A 95 4.45 7.61 8.12
C VAL A 95 3.47 7.86 6.99
N VAL A 96 3.55 9.05 6.39
CA VAL A 96 2.74 9.41 5.22
C VAL A 96 3.40 8.88 3.95
N ALA A 97 2.64 8.23 3.09
CA ALA A 97 3.09 7.70 1.80
C ALA A 97 2.13 8.08 0.66
N LEU A 98 2.66 8.13 -0.57
CA LEU A 98 1.85 8.09 -1.78
C LEU A 98 1.56 6.62 -2.12
N VAL A 99 0.30 6.24 -2.23
CA VAL A 99 -0.13 4.89 -2.62
C VAL A 99 -0.78 4.94 -4.00
N LEU A 100 -0.24 4.15 -4.92
CA LEU A 100 -0.78 3.91 -6.25
C LEU A 100 -1.61 2.62 -6.21
N ARG A 101 -2.93 2.72 -6.28
CA ARG A 101 -3.81 1.54 -6.31
C ARG A 101 -4.10 1.15 -7.76
N ARG A 102 -3.84 -0.11 -8.09
CA ARG A 102 -4.11 -0.67 -9.42
C ARG A 102 -5.59 -0.99 -9.58
N GLU A 103 -6.05 -0.96 -10.82
CA GLU A 103 -7.37 -1.42 -11.22
C GLU A 103 -7.47 -2.95 -10.98
N GLU A 104 -8.30 -3.35 -10.02
CA GLU A 104 -8.70 -4.75 -9.89
C GLU A 104 -9.73 -5.05 -10.98
N ARG A 105 -9.36 -5.88 -11.96
CA ARG A 105 -10.36 -6.47 -12.84
C ARG A 105 -11.07 -7.57 -12.06
N GLY A 106 -12.28 -7.29 -11.58
CA GLY A 106 -13.17 -8.35 -11.14
C GLY A 106 -13.48 -9.26 -12.33
N ASP A 107 -13.52 -10.56 -12.12
CA ASP A 107 -14.11 -11.52 -13.07
C ASP A 107 -15.64 -11.34 -13.14
N ASP A 108 -16.14 -10.10 -13.29
CA ASP A 108 -17.55 -9.79 -13.45
C ASP A 108 -17.96 -9.94 -14.93
N GLU A 109 -17.76 -11.14 -15.50
CA GLU A 109 -18.50 -11.61 -16.68
C GLU A 109 -18.62 -13.14 -16.64
N GLN A 110 -19.70 -13.63 -16.02
CA GLN A 110 -20.42 -14.84 -16.45
C GLN A 110 -21.85 -14.89 -15.90
#